data_AF-A0A7J4QVI8-F1
#
_entry.id   AF-A0A7J4QVI8-F1
#
_cell.length_a   1.000
_cell.length_b   1.000
_cell.length_c   1.000
_cell.angle_alpha   90.00
_cell.angle_beta   90.00
_cell.angle_gamma   90.00
#
_symmetry.space_group_name_H-M   'P 1'
#
loop_
_entity.id
_entity.type
_entity.pdbx_description
1 polymer ?
#
loop_
_entity_poly.entity_id
_entity_poly.type
_entity_poly.pdbx_seq_one_letter_code
_entity_poly.pdbx_strand_id
1 'polypeptide(L)'
;MAWWRRFNENNVDLNRNFLRSDQEYSGVPEGYHHIRDFFNPKTPPPKREMMFMLKAIKLILKHGFNNVKQWVAEGQYEYPKAIQYGGIELQPGPKLLLNWLDVKLKDATNIWAIDLHTGLGPSGHDTLLVSANTTDEQYQKLNNMFPKHVESLDPNAGVGYEIVGDLHQGLEDRYDNIKWISITQEFGTFKPVKVIRASREENRWTQWGQYDTEREAKEHWSRLRMLRTFNPDDSTWQQKIISRGNIVFDSALADLITD
;
A
#
# COMPACT_ATOMS: atom_id res chain seq x y z
N MET A 1 8.56 -10.41 3.39
CA MET A 1 9.41 -9.36 2.80
C MET A 1 10.88 -9.76 2.88
N ALA A 2 11.56 -9.98 1.75
CA ALA A 2 13.01 -10.21 1.74
C ALA A 2 13.76 -8.91 2.08
N TRP A 3 14.83 -9.04 2.87
CA TRP A 3 15.73 -7.93 3.24
C TRP A 3 15.02 -6.69 3.82
N TRP A 4 13.86 -6.88 4.45
CA TRP A 4 13.06 -5.80 5.07
C TRP A 4 12.68 -4.66 4.11
N ARG A 5 12.48 -4.99 2.83
CA ARG A 5 11.98 -4.07 1.80
C ARG A 5 10.49 -4.24 1.59
N ARG A 6 9.81 -3.14 1.28
CA ARG A 6 8.43 -3.14 0.79
C ARG A 6 8.34 -3.51 -0.70
N PHE A 7 9.32 -3.06 -1.48
CA PHE A 7 9.38 -3.30 -2.93
C PHE A 7 9.97 -4.68 -3.24
N ASN A 8 9.60 -5.24 -4.39
CA ASN A 8 10.17 -6.49 -4.87
C ASN A 8 11.61 -6.31 -5.44
N GLU A 9 12.16 -7.37 -6.01
CA GLU A 9 13.48 -7.43 -6.64
C GLU A 9 13.67 -6.40 -7.77
N ASN A 10 12.60 -6.05 -8.48
CA ASN A 10 12.58 -5.06 -9.57
C ASN A 10 12.21 -3.65 -9.08
N ASN A 11 12.20 -3.43 -7.76
CA ASN A 11 11.78 -2.19 -7.11
C ASN A 11 10.30 -1.81 -7.33
N VAL A 12 9.48 -2.79 -7.73
CA VAL A 12 8.04 -2.61 -7.91
C VAL A 12 7.34 -2.68 -6.56
N ASP A 13 6.48 -1.69 -6.28
CA ASP A 13 5.48 -1.78 -5.22
C ASP A 13 4.32 -2.63 -5.77
N LEU A 14 4.14 -3.83 -5.21
CA LEU A 14 3.14 -4.78 -5.71
C LEU A 14 1.70 -4.25 -5.52
N ASN A 15 1.49 -3.28 -4.64
CA ASN A 15 0.20 -2.60 -4.51
C ASN A 15 -0.07 -1.60 -5.65
N ARG A 16 0.77 -1.55 -6.68
CA ARG A 16 0.62 -0.74 -7.90
C ARG A 16 0.82 -1.59 -9.17
N ASN A 17 0.68 -2.90 -9.07
CA ASN A 17 1.06 -3.83 -10.13
C ASN A 17 -0.11 -4.68 -10.66
N PHE A 18 -1.28 -4.64 -10.03
CA PHE A 18 -2.48 -5.37 -10.47
C PHE A 18 -3.38 -4.45 -11.30
N LEU A 19 -2.87 -3.97 -12.43
CA LEU A 19 -3.64 -3.14 -13.35
C LEU A 19 -4.84 -3.91 -13.92
N ARG A 20 -5.95 -3.19 -14.13
CA ARG A 20 -7.09 -3.66 -14.92
C ARG A 20 -6.71 -3.80 -16.39
N SER A 21 -7.54 -4.54 -17.11
CA SER A 21 -7.46 -4.72 -18.56
C SER A 21 -7.56 -3.43 -19.38
N ASP A 22 -8.18 -2.38 -18.84
CA ASP A 22 -8.31 -1.05 -19.45
C ASP A 22 -7.19 -0.06 -19.07
N GLN A 23 -6.22 -0.49 -18.26
CA GLN A 23 -5.11 0.32 -17.78
C GLN A 23 -3.78 -0.11 -18.42
N GLU A 24 -2.82 0.81 -18.45
CA GLU A 24 -1.47 0.57 -18.98
C GLU A 24 -0.40 0.84 -17.91
N TYR A 25 0.72 0.10 -17.99
CA TYR A 25 1.90 0.36 -17.16
C TYR A 25 2.68 1.57 -17.68
N SER A 26 2.02 2.72 -17.73
CA SER A 26 2.55 3.96 -18.28
C SER A 26 2.07 5.17 -17.47
N GLY A 27 2.80 6.28 -17.60
CA GLY A 27 2.43 7.54 -16.98
C GLY A 27 2.81 7.70 -15.50
N VAL A 28 2.52 8.91 -15.02
CA VAL A 28 2.71 9.35 -13.64
C VAL A 28 1.54 10.24 -13.22
N PRO A 29 1.30 10.42 -11.90
CA PRO A 29 0.30 11.35 -11.40
C PRO A 29 0.57 12.77 -11.90
N GLU A 30 -0.47 13.56 -12.14
CA GLU A 30 -0.39 14.89 -12.77
C GLU A 30 0.70 15.79 -12.14
N GLY A 31 0.75 15.87 -10.81
CA GLY A 31 1.74 16.68 -10.08
C GLY A 31 3.00 15.94 -9.64
N TYR A 32 3.24 14.71 -10.12
CA TYR A 32 4.40 13.90 -9.72
C TYR A 32 5.72 14.64 -9.98
N HIS A 33 5.83 15.37 -11.09
CA HIS A 33 7.01 16.15 -11.45
C HIS A 33 7.36 17.24 -10.41
N HIS A 34 6.39 17.74 -9.64
CA HIS A 34 6.63 18.71 -8.56
C HIS A 34 7.27 18.08 -7.32
N ILE A 35 7.04 16.79 -7.09
CA ILE A 35 7.40 16.10 -5.85
C ILE A 35 8.51 15.05 -6.04
N ARG A 36 8.73 14.58 -7.28
CA ARG A 36 9.61 13.46 -7.64
C ARG A 36 10.99 13.59 -7.02
N ASP A 37 11.67 14.72 -7.25
CA ASP A 37 13.05 14.90 -6.83
C ASP A 37 13.19 15.02 -5.30
N PHE A 38 12.13 15.49 -4.62
CA PHE A 38 12.10 15.52 -3.17
C PHE A 38 11.98 14.09 -2.59
N PHE A 39 11.09 13.27 -3.13
CA PHE A 39 10.86 11.92 -2.65
C PHE A 39 11.89 10.89 -3.15
N ASN A 40 12.57 11.16 -4.27
CA ASN A 40 13.53 10.25 -4.89
C ASN A 40 14.91 10.90 -5.17
N PRO A 41 15.63 11.42 -4.14
CA PRO A 41 16.97 11.93 -4.33
C PRO A 41 17.93 10.85 -4.85
N LYS A 42 18.80 11.24 -5.78
CA LYS A 42 19.82 10.36 -6.38
C LYS A 42 21.11 10.28 -5.56
N THR A 43 20.97 10.07 -4.25
CA THR A 43 22.09 9.97 -3.30
C THR A 43 21.77 8.99 -2.17
N PRO A 44 22.78 8.35 -1.56
CA PRO A 44 22.59 7.56 -0.35
C PRO A 44 21.86 8.37 0.75
N PRO A 45 21.02 7.74 1.57
CA PRO A 45 20.32 8.43 2.65
C PRO A 45 21.29 8.82 3.78
N PRO A 46 21.32 10.08 4.22
CA PRO A 46 22.05 10.43 5.44
C PRO A 46 21.29 9.92 6.66
N LYS A 47 21.99 9.56 7.74
CA LYS A 47 21.36 9.19 9.03
C LYS A 47 20.46 10.30 9.57
N ARG A 48 20.82 11.56 9.31
CA ARG A 48 20.08 12.78 9.68
C ARG A 48 19.95 13.69 8.47
N GLU A 49 18.72 13.93 8.02
CA GLU A 49 18.39 14.87 6.94
C GLU A 49 17.69 16.09 7.53
N MET A 50 18.45 17.13 7.89
CA MET A 50 17.92 18.30 8.60
C MET A 50 16.85 19.07 7.80
N MET A 51 17.02 19.14 6.48
CA MET A 51 16.14 19.93 5.60
C MET A 51 14.86 19.19 5.18
N PHE A 52 14.68 17.92 5.58
CA PHE A 52 13.54 17.12 5.13
C PHE A 52 12.20 17.76 5.52
N MET A 53 12.02 18.11 6.80
CA MET A 53 10.76 18.68 7.29
C MET A 53 10.46 20.03 6.65
N LEU A 54 11.46 20.90 6.52
CA LEU A 54 11.29 22.20 5.88
C LEU A 54 10.86 22.05 4.41
N LYS A 55 11.51 21.15 3.67
CA LYS A 55 11.16 20.87 2.26
C LYS A 55 9.77 20.26 2.13
N ALA A 56 9.39 19.33 3.02
CA ALA A 56 8.05 18.75 3.05
C ALA A 56 6.98 19.83 3.30
N ILE A 57 7.18 20.69 4.31
CA ILE A 57 6.27 21.81 4.60
C ILE A 57 6.16 22.75 3.41
N LYS A 58 7.28 23.09 2.76
CA LYS A 58 7.27 23.93 1.55
C LYS A 58 6.44 23.34 0.42
N LEU A 59 6.53 22.02 0.18
CA LEU A 59 5.70 21.35 -0.82
C LEU A 59 4.21 21.38 -0.45
N ILE A 60 3.89 21.09 0.81
CA ILE A 60 2.51 21.10 1.31
C ILE A 60 1.90 22.50 1.24
N LEU A 61 2.63 23.55 1.62
CA LEU A 61 2.16 24.94 1.53
C LEU A 61 1.96 25.38 0.07
N LYS A 62 2.78 24.89 -0.86
CA LYS A 62 2.71 25.27 -2.27
C LYS A 62 1.60 24.53 -3.04
N HIS A 63 1.40 23.25 -2.75
CA HIS A 63 0.56 22.38 -3.55
C HIS A 63 -0.67 21.84 -2.81
N GLY A 64 -0.76 22.02 -1.50
CA GLY A 64 -1.82 21.44 -0.66
C GLY A 64 -1.47 20.04 -0.15
N PHE A 65 -1.93 19.70 1.05
CA PHE A 65 -1.64 18.40 1.67
C PHE A 65 -2.23 17.23 0.88
N ASN A 66 -3.51 17.32 0.49
CA ASN A 66 -4.22 16.25 -0.22
C ASN A 66 -3.59 15.96 -1.58
N ASN A 67 -3.24 17.00 -2.35
CA ASN A 67 -2.56 16.83 -3.64
C ASN A 67 -1.21 16.15 -3.48
N VAL A 68 -0.37 16.60 -2.53
CA VAL A 68 0.93 15.97 -2.28
C VAL A 68 0.77 14.53 -1.82
N LYS A 69 -0.23 14.25 -0.96
CA LYS A 69 -0.56 12.89 -0.51
C LYS A 69 -0.94 12.01 -1.70
N GLN A 70 -1.87 12.47 -2.55
CA GLN A 70 -2.34 11.75 -3.73
C GLN A 70 -1.19 11.48 -4.71
N TRP A 71 -0.44 12.50 -5.14
CA TRP A 71 0.64 12.32 -6.12
C TRP A 71 1.77 11.40 -5.63
N VAL A 72 2.00 11.33 -4.32
CA VAL A 72 2.95 10.37 -3.75
C VAL A 72 2.37 8.97 -3.76
N ALA A 73 1.11 8.83 -3.38
CA ALA A 73 0.53 7.56 -3.04
C ALA A 73 -0.07 6.83 -4.25
N GLU A 74 -0.53 7.52 -5.29
CA GLU A 74 -1.24 6.94 -6.45
C GLU A 74 -0.47 5.83 -7.17
N GLY A 75 0.85 5.94 -7.23
CA GLY A 75 1.71 5.06 -8.04
C GLY A 75 2.23 5.78 -9.27
N GLN A 76 3.25 5.21 -9.92
CA GLN A 76 3.84 5.74 -11.15
C GLN A 76 4.55 4.64 -11.92
N TYR A 77 4.68 4.78 -13.24
CA TYR A 77 5.17 3.71 -14.12
C TYR A 77 6.37 4.11 -14.99
N GLU A 78 6.90 5.33 -14.84
CA GLU A 78 7.99 5.86 -15.68
C GLU A 78 9.37 5.82 -15.00
N TYR A 79 9.44 5.80 -13.68
CA TYR A 79 10.66 5.97 -12.90
C TYR A 79 10.98 4.70 -12.11
N PRO A 80 11.68 3.70 -12.69
CA PRO A 80 11.85 2.37 -12.08
C PRO A 80 12.63 2.38 -10.76
N LYS A 81 13.44 3.42 -10.51
CA LYS A 81 14.20 3.59 -9.27
C LYS A 81 13.47 4.39 -8.18
N ALA A 82 12.27 4.92 -8.48
CA ALA A 82 11.51 5.70 -7.53
C ALA A 82 10.66 4.81 -6.61
N ILE A 83 10.24 5.35 -5.47
CA ILE A 83 9.20 4.71 -4.64
C ILE A 83 7.87 4.69 -5.39
N GLN A 84 6.98 3.77 -5.01
CA GLN A 84 5.63 3.63 -5.59
C GLN A 84 5.67 3.35 -7.11
N TYR A 85 6.75 2.72 -7.59
CA TYR A 85 6.86 2.27 -8.96
C TYR A 85 6.02 1.02 -9.19
N GLY A 86 5.13 1.03 -10.18
CA GLY A 86 4.23 -0.09 -10.47
C GLY A 86 4.75 -1.14 -11.45
N GLY A 87 5.95 -0.95 -12.02
CA GLY A 87 6.54 -1.85 -13.01
C GLY A 87 6.24 -1.43 -14.46
N ILE A 88 6.62 -2.29 -15.40
CA ILE A 88 6.24 -2.20 -16.83
C ILE A 88 5.33 -3.35 -17.28
N GLU A 89 5.13 -4.31 -16.39
CA GLU A 89 4.34 -5.52 -16.60
C GLU A 89 3.99 -6.16 -15.25
N LEU A 90 3.05 -7.11 -15.28
CA LEU A 90 2.70 -7.92 -14.12
C LEU A 90 3.94 -8.67 -13.62
N GLN A 91 4.27 -8.49 -12.34
CA GLN A 91 5.47 -9.09 -11.76
C GLN A 91 5.34 -10.62 -11.60
N PRO A 92 6.46 -11.35 -11.55
CA PRO A 92 6.44 -12.82 -11.44
C PRO A 92 5.64 -13.34 -10.23
N GLY A 93 5.75 -12.70 -9.07
CA GLY A 93 4.99 -13.06 -7.86
C GLY A 93 3.48 -12.97 -8.04
N PRO A 94 2.92 -11.79 -8.39
CA PRO A 94 1.54 -11.63 -8.81
C PRO A 94 1.08 -12.65 -9.86
N LYS A 95 1.89 -12.93 -10.89
CA LYS A 95 1.55 -13.93 -11.91
C LYS A 95 1.39 -15.34 -11.34
N LEU A 96 2.24 -15.74 -10.37
CA LEU A 96 2.09 -17.03 -9.68
C LEU A 96 0.79 -17.09 -8.88
N LEU A 97 0.41 -16.00 -8.21
CA LEU A 97 -0.85 -15.90 -7.49
C LEU A 97 -2.04 -16.04 -8.44
N LEU A 98 -2.07 -15.27 -9.54
CA LEU A 98 -3.16 -15.34 -10.52
C LEU A 98 -3.30 -16.73 -11.14
N ASN A 99 -2.20 -17.38 -11.51
CA ASN A 99 -2.23 -18.75 -12.03
C ASN A 99 -2.84 -19.75 -11.04
N TRP A 100 -2.58 -19.57 -9.74
CA TRP A 100 -3.17 -20.41 -8.70
C TRP A 100 -4.66 -20.10 -8.52
N LEU A 101 -5.05 -18.81 -8.51
CA LEU A 101 -6.43 -18.37 -8.40
C LEU A 101 -7.29 -18.81 -9.58
N ASP A 102 -6.76 -18.79 -10.81
CA ASP A 102 -7.46 -19.27 -12.01
C ASP A 102 -7.99 -20.71 -11.85
N VAL A 103 -7.25 -21.55 -11.13
CA VAL A 103 -7.66 -22.93 -10.83
C VAL A 103 -8.62 -22.98 -9.65
N LYS A 104 -8.38 -22.17 -8.61
CA LYS A 104 -9.12 -22.24 -7.35
C LYS A 104 -10.47 -21.55 -7.37
N LEU A 105 -10.61 -20.51 -8.17
CA LEU A 105 -11.82 -19.69 -8.25
C LEU A 105 -12.77 -20.12 -9.38
N LYS A 106 -12.43 -21.18 -10.11
CA LYS A 106 -13.19 -21.64 -11.29
C LYS A 106 -14.70 -21.75 -11.07
N ASP A 107 -15.09 -22.28 -9.91
CA ASP A 107 -16.50 -22.50 -9.55
C ASP A 107 -16.98 -21.56 -8.42
N ALA A 108 -16.16 -20.56 -8.06
CA ALA A 108 -16.52 -19.61 -7.00
C ALA A 108 -17.53 -18.59 -7.52
N THR A 109 -18.59 -18.34 -6.74
CA THR A 109 -19.62 -17.35 -7.08
C THR A 109 -19.60 -16.13 -6.16
N ASN A 110 -19.04 -16.28 -4.96
CA ASN A 110 -18.93 -15.23 -3.95
C ASN A 110 -17.53 -15.30 -3.33
N ILE A 111 -16.89 -14.14 -3.15
CA ILE A 111 -15.58 -14.03 -2.49
C ILE A 111 -15.58 -12.87 -1.51
N TRP A 112 -15.04 -13.13 -0.31
CA TRP A 112 -14.49 -12.09 0.54
C TRP A 112 -12.99 -11.99 0.32
N ALA A 113 -12.52 -10.83 -0.14
CA ALA A 113 -11.11 -10.52 -0.31
C ALA A 113 -10.67 -9.56 0.80
N ILE A 114 -9.72 -10.00 1.62
CA ILE A 114 -9.18 -9.19 2.71
C ILE A 114 -7.68 -9.01 2.46
N ASP A 115 -7.28 -7.78 2.17
CA ASP A 115 -5.87 -7.39 2.01
C ASP A 115 -5.37 -6.69 3.27
N LEU A 116 -4.36 -7.27 3.92
CA LEU A 116 -3.84 -6.81 5.20
C LEU A 116 -2.69 -5.83 5.02
N HIS A 117 -2.86 -4.60 5.50
CA HIS A 117 -1.85 -3.56 5.41
C HIS A 117 -1.48 -3.01 6.78
N THR A 118 -0.28 -2.47 6.87
CA THR A 118 0.17 -1.67 8.01
C THR A 118 0.76 -0.38 7.50
N GLY A 119 0.58 0.71 8.25
CA GLY A 119 1.07 2.01 7.80
C GLY A 119 0.24 3.14 8.36
N LEU A 120 -0.83 3.48 7.67
CA LEU A 120 -1.60 4.71 7.85
C LEU A 120 -2.71 4.55 8.90
N GLY A 121 -3.03 5.65 9.59
CA GLY A 121 -4.07 5.68 10.61
C GLY A 121 -3.54 5.67 12.05
N PRO A 122 -4.45 5.67 13.05
CA PRO A 122 -4.09 5.65 14.47
C PRO A 122 -3.39 4.34 14.87
N SER A 123 -2.37 4.42 15.72
CA SER A 123 -1.56 3.25 16.10
C SER A 123 -2.40 2.10 16.69
N GLY A 124 -2.34 0.94 16.05
CA GLY A 124 -3.05 -0.28 16.44
C GLY A 124 -4.56 -0.20 16.20
N HIS A 125 -5.03 0.85 15.52
CA HIS A 125 -6.37 0.93 15.00
C HIS A 125 -6.41 0.41 13.57
N ASP A 126 -7.45 -0.34 13.23
CA ASP A 126 -7.73 -0.80 11.89
C ASP A 126 -8.84 0.04 11.27
N THR A 127 -8.58 0.47 10.04
CA THR A 127 -9.56 1.07 9.15
C THR A 127 -9.80 0.09 8.00
N LEU A 128 -11.06 -0.25 7.76
CA LEU A 128 -11.51 -1.09 6.66
C LEU A 128 -11.77 -0.20 5.44
N LEU A 129 -10.76 -0.10 4.60
CA LEU A 129 -10.78 0.70 3.39
C LEU A 129 -11.49 -0.08 2.28
N VAL A 130 -12.52 0.53 1.70
CA VAL A 130 -13.29 -0.03 0.58
C VAL A 130 -13.11 0.79 -0.69
N SER A 131 -13.26 0.14 -1.84
CA SER A 131 -13.16 0.80 -3.15
C SER A 131 -14.15 1.95 -3.28
N ALA A 132 -13.78 2.98 -4.04
CA ALA A 132 -14.70 4.07 -4.39
C ALA A 132 -15.92 3.58 -5.19
N ASN A 133 -15.83 2.41 -5.83
CA ASN A 133 -16.91 1.79 -6.59
C ASN A 133 -17.79 0.85 -5.76
N THR A 134 -17.51 0.70 -4.45
CA THR A 134 -18.37 -0.09 -3.54
C THR A 134 -19.77 0.50 -3.51
N THR A 135 -20.80 -0.32 -3.73
CA THR A 135 -22.19 0.15 -3.75
C THR A 135 -22.65 0.60 -2.38
N ASP A 136 -23.64 1.49 -2.31
CA ASP A 136 -24.23 1.92 -1.04
C ASP A 136 -24.72 0.72 -0.20
N GLU A 137 -25.30 -0.29 -0.85
CA GLU A 137 -25.76 -1.51 -0.19
C GLU A 137 -24.60 -2.28 0.45
N GLN A 138 -23.51 -2.51 -0.29
CA GLN A 138 -22.30 -3.16 0.21
C GLN A 138 -21.68 -2.35 1.35
N TYR A 139 -21.58 -1.03 1.19
CA TYR A 139 -21.05 -0.14 2.21
C TYR A 139 -21.88 -0.21 3.50
N GLN A 140 -23.21 -0.17 3.41
CA GLN A 140 -24.08 -0.29 4.57
C GLN A 140 -23.99 -1.66 5.23
N LYS A 141 -23.93 -2.75 4.44
CA LYS A 141 -23.68 -4.10 4.97
C LYS A 141 -22.38 -4.12 5.79
N LEU A 142 -21.28 -3.63 5.23
CA LEU A 142 -19.98 -3.59 5.90
C LEU A 142 -20.00 -2.71 7.14
N ASN A 143 -20.63 -1.53 7.08
CA ASN A 143 -20.72 -0.63 8.22
C ASN A 143 -21.61 -1.20 9.34
N ASN A 144 -22.61 -2.03 9.02
CA ASN A 144 -23.39 -2.75 10.02
C ASN A 144 -22.58 -3.87 10.68
N MET A 145 -21.75 -4.58 9.89
CA MET A 145 -20.85 -5.62 10.42
C MET A 145 -19.70 -5.03 11.26
N PHE A 146 -19.15 -3.90 10.82
CA PHE A 146 -17.95 -3.28 11.39
C PHE A 146 -18.17 -1.78 11.69
N PRO A 147 -19.04 -1.46 12.66
CA PRO A 147 -19.46 -0.09 12.91
C PRO A 147 -18.29 0.81 13.28
N LYS A 148 -18.15 1.94 12.56
CA LYS A 148 -17.09 2.97 12.74
C LYS A 148 -15.69 2.55 12.30
N HIS A 149 -15.54 1.41 11.63
CA HIS A 149 -14.27 0.96 11.09
C HIS A 149 -14.18 1.12 9.56
N VAL A 150 -15.30 1.27 8.86
CA VAL A 150 -15.34 1.37 7.39
C VAL A 150 -15.11 2.80 6.92
N GLU A 151 -14.17 2.98 6.00
CA GLU A 151 -13.92 4.25 5.29
C GLU A 151 -13.79 3.99 3.78
N SER A 152 -14.26 4.91 2.95
CA SER A 152 -14.04 4.86 1.49
C SER A 152 -12.63 5.34 1.14
N LEU A 153 -12.04 4.78 0.07
CA LEU A 153 -10.78 5.23 -0.52
C LEU A 153 -10.85 6.57 -1.26
N ASP A 154 -12.01 7.26 -1.27
CA ASP A 154 -12.15 8.62 -1.83
C ASP A 154 -11.05 9.56 -1.31
N PRO A 155 -10.23 10.18 -2.19
CA PRO A 155 -9.16 11.11 -1.81
C PRO A 155 -9.63 12.30 -0.94
N ASN A 156 -10.92 12.63 -0.98
CA ASN A 156 -11.54 13.69 -0.18
C ASN A 156 -12.13 13.19 1.15
N ALA A 157 -12.17 11.87 1.37
CA ALA A 157 -12.70 11.25 2.57
C ALA A 157 -11.57 10.59 3.41
N GLY A 158 -11.39 11.07 4.64
CA GLY A 158 -10.62 10.35 5.66
C GLY A 158 -9.15 10.04 5.30
N VAL A 159 -8.75 8.79 5.53
CA VAL A 159 -7.35 8.34 5.37
C VAL A 159 -7.04 7.87 3.93
N GLY A 160 -8.06 7.70 3.09
CA GLY A 160 -7.98 7.15 1.73
C GLY A 160 -7.21 7.99 0.70
N TYR A 161 -6.79 7.34 -0.38
CA TYR A 161 -6.21 7.92 -1.59
C TYR A 161 -6.49 6.96 -2.74
N GLU A 162 -6.62 7.49 -3.95
CA GLU A 162 -6.87 6.65 -5.12
C GLU A 162 -5.54 6.01 -5.56
N ILE A 163 -5.60 4.71 -5.83
CA ILE A 163 -4.46 3.90 -6.26
C ILE A 163 -4.79 3.35 -7.64
N VAL A 164 -3.78 3.31 -8.50
CA VAL A 164 -3.84 2.57 -9.77
C VAL A 164 -3.06 1.27 -9.60
N GLY A 165 -3.71 0.13 -9.86
CA GLY A 165 -3.07 -1.19 -9.80
C GLY A 165 -3.02 -1.84 -8.42
N ASP A 166 -3.96 -1.51 -7.53
CA ASP A 166 -4.13 -2.26 -6.29
C ASP A 166 -4.64 -3.68 -6.55
N LEU A 167 -4.42 -4.57 -5.57
CA LEU A 167 -4.74 -5.99 -5.70
C LEU A 167 -6.22 -6.26 -5.99
N HIS A 168 -7.14 -5.58 -5.29
CA HIS A 168 -8.57 -5.83 -5.45
C HIS A 168 -9.05 -5.41 -6.83
N GLN A 169 -8.63 -4.23 -7.29
CA GLN A 169 -8.97 -3.72 -8.62
C GLN A 169 -8.62 -4.72 -9.74
N GLY A 170 -7.41 -5.29 -9.72
CA GLY A 170 -7.01 -6.25 -10.75
C GLY A 170 -7.66 -7.62 -10.62
N LEU A 171 -8.01 -8.06 -9.39
CA LEU A 171 -8.71 -9.33 -9.18
C LEU A 171 -10.18 -9.25 -9.60
N GLU A 172 -10.87 -8.17 -9.24
CA GLU A 172 -12.27 -7.94 -9.61
C GLU A 172 -12.44 -7.79 -11.12
N ASP A 173 -11.50 -7.11 -11.80
CA ASP A 173 -11.49 -7.00 -13.27
C ASP A 173 -11.25 -8.35 -13.95
N ARG A 174 -10.37 -9.20 -13.39
CA ARG A 174 -10.05 -10.52 -13.95
C ARG A 174 -11.18 -11.54 -13.78
N TYR A 175 -11.89 -11.48 -12.67
CA TYR A 175 -12.93 -12.45 -12.27
C TYR A 175 -14.27 -11.73 -12.10
N ASP A 176 -14.70 -11.07 -13.17
CA ASP A 176 -15.89 -10.20 -13.24
C ASP A 176 -17.22 -10.95 -13.01
N ASN A 177 -17.21 -12.27 -13.14
CA ASN A 177 -18.37 -13.15 -12.94
C ASN A 177 -18.61 -13.52 -11.47
N ILE A 178 -17.71 -13.13 -10.55
CA ILE A 178 -17.79 -13.43 -9.13
C ILE A 178 -18.33 -12.21 -8.38
N LYS A 179 -19.16 -12.42 -7.35
CA LYS A 179 -19.56 -11.35 -6.43
C LYS A 179 -18.48 -11.13 -5.38
N TRP A 180 -17.86 -9.96 -5.39
CA TRP A 180 -16.77 -9.61 -4.48
C TRP A 180 -17.24 -8.73 -3.31
N ILE A 181 -16.71 -9.02 -2.13
CA ILE A 181 -16.62 -8.09 -1.01
C ILE A 181 -15.14 -7.92 -0.70
N SER A 182 -14.56 -6.80 -1.16
CA SER A 182 -13.14 -6.52 -1.05
C SER A 182 -12.87 -5.45 -0.01
N ILE A 183 -11.97 -5.73 0.93
CA ILE A 183 -11.61 -4.82 2.02
C ILE A 183 -10.10 -4.81 2.19
N THR A 184 -9.53 -3.61 2.18
CA THR A 184 -8.17 -3.41 2.66
C THR A 184 -8.23 -3.09 4.15
N GLN A 185 -7.79 -4.01 5.00
CA GLN A 185 -7.68 -3.77 6.44
C GLN A 185 -6.34 -3.10 6.75
N GLU A 186 -6.34 -1.78 6.87
CA GLU A 186 -5.17 -0.96 7.11
C GLU A 186 -4.98 -0.71 8.62
N PHE A 187 -3.87 -1.19 9.17
CA PHE A 187 -3.50 -0.96 10.56
C PHE A 187 -2.54 0.22 10.71
N GLY A 188 -2.95 1.22 11.49
CA GLY A 188 -2.12 2.38 11.76
C GLY A 188 -0.86 2.06 12.54
N THR A 189 0.25 2.68 12.14
CA THR A 189 1.55 2.56 12.80
C THR A 189 2.03 3.93 13.31
N PHE A 190 2.48 4.78 12.38
CA PHE A 190 3.03 6.09 12.63
C PHE A 190 2.41 7.12 11.68
N LYS A 191 2.64 8.40 11.98
CA LYS A 191 2.20 9.50 11.12
C LYS A 191 2.75 9.34 9.68
N PRO A 192 1.98 9.71 8.64
CA PRO A 192 2.36 9.51 7.24
C PRO A 192 3.76 10.03 6.88
N VAL A 193 4.17 11.16 7.46
CA VAL A 193 5.50 11.76 7.27
C VAL A 193 6.64 10.82 7.71
N LYS A 194 6.44 10.05 8.79
CA LYS A 194 7.43 9.07 9.25
C LYS A 194 7.45 7.84 8.34
N VAL A 195 6.27 7.38 7.91
CA VAL A 195 6.12 6.25 6.97
C VAL A 195 6.83 6.54 5.65
N ILE A 196 6.49 7.65 5.00
CA ILE A 196 7.08 8.00 3.70
C ILE A 196 8.58 8.29 3.80
N ARG A 197 9.04 8.83 4.92
CA ARG A 197 10.47 9.06 5.16
C ARG A 197 11.23 7.73 5.24
N ALA A 198 10.71 6.74 5.96
CA ALA A 198 11.33 5.42 6.04
C ALA A 198 11.41 4.76 4.65
N SER A 199 10.32 4.80 3.88
CA SER A 199 10.28 4.26 2.51
C SER A 199 11.29 4.94 1.59
N ARG A 200 11.38 6.26 1.66
CA ARG A 200 12.35 7.05 0.92
C ARG A 200 13.79 6.72 1.30
N GLU A 201 14.10 6.62 2.59
CA GLU A 201 15.45 6.31 3.07
C GLU A 201 15.88 4.90 2.67
N GLU A 202 15.00 3.91 2.79
CA GLU A 202 15.29 2.53 2.36
C GLU A 202 15.49 2.45 0.85
N ASN A 203 14.60 3.04 0.05
CA ASN A 203 14.72 3.01 -1.41
C ASN A 203 16.01 3.70 -1.87
N ARG A 204 16.35 4.86 -1.31
CA ARG A 204 17.62 5.55 -1.63
C ARG A 204 18.85 4.70 -1.35
N TRP A 205 18.84 3.95 -0.25
CA TRP A 205 19.96 3.04 0.07
C TRP A 205 20.07 1.92 -0.96
N THR A 206 18.94 1.32 -1.36
CA THR A 206 18.95 0.30 -2.42
C THR A 206 19.51 0.85 -3.73
N GLN A 207 19.05 2.02 -4.17
CA GLN A 207 19.34 2.53 -5.51
C GLN A 207 20.70 3.24 -5.62
N TRP A 208 21.17 3.84 -4.53
CA TRP A 208 22.31 4.75 -4.53
C TRP A 208 23.30 4.50 -3.39
N GLY A 209 23.07 3.49 -2.55
CA GLY A 209 23.99 3.11 -1.49
C GLY A 209 25.34 2.66 -2.04
N GLN A 210 26.39 2.92 -1.27
CA GLN A 210 27.74 2.45 -1.56
C GLN A 210 28.10 1.43 -0.48
N TYR A 211 28.37 0.20 -0.89
CA TYR A 211 28.71 -0.93 -0.04
C TYR A 211 29.58 -1.90 -0.82
N ASP A 212 30.49 -2.58 -0.14
CA ASP A 212 31.42 -3.53 -0.77
C ASP A 212 30.87 -4.97 -0.71
N THR A 213 29.95 -5.23 0.24
CA THR A 213 29.38 -6.56 0.44
C THR A 213 27.85 -6.54 0.44
N GLU A 214 27.24 -7.67 0.06
CA GLU A 214 25.79 -7.85 0.19
C GLU A 214 25.31 -7.71 1.64
N ARG A 215 26.15 -8.11 2.61
CA ARG A 215 25.82 -8.01 4.03
C ARG A 215 25.62 -6.55 4.43
N GLU A 216 26.55 -5.66 4.05
CA GLU A 216 26.42 -4.23 4.29
C GLU A 216 25.17 -3.64 3.61
N ALA A 217 24.86 -4.08 2.38
CA ALA A 217 23.65 -3.69 1.67
C ALA A 217 22.36 -4.05 2.44
N LYS A 218 22.34 -5.23 3.07
CA LYS A 218 21.19 -5.81 3.76
C LYS A 218 21.06 -5.36 5.22
N GLU A 219 22.16 -5.03 5.89
CA GLU A 219 22.18 -4.64 7.31
C GLU A 219 22.12 -3.12 7.54
N HIS A 220 22.08 -2.31 6.48
CA HIS A 220 21.98 -0.86 6.60
C HIS A 220 20.77 -0.41 7.43
N TRP A 221 20.95 0.61 8.28
CA TRP A 221 19.97 1.06 9.27
C TRP A 221 18.59 1.42 8.69
N SER A 222 18.52 1.82 7.41
CA SER A 222 17.25 2.15 6.76
C SER A 222 16.36 0.92 6.56
N ARG A 223 16.95 -0.28 6.44
CA ARG A 223 16.25 -1.57 6.35
C ARG A 223 15.48 -1.86 7.63
N LEU A 224 16.16 -1.76 8.77
CA LEU A 224 15.53 -1.95 10.08
C LEU A 224 14.51 -0.86 10.36
N ARG A 225 14.79 0.40 10.00
CA ARG A 225 13.84 1.51 10.13
C ARG A 225 12.57 1.24 9.30
N MET A 226 12.70 0.75 8.08
CA MET A 226 11.58 0.35 7.23
C MET A 226 10.76 -0.74 7.93
N LEU A 227 11.38 -1.85 8.34
CA LEU A 227 10.71 -2.92 9.09
C LEU A 227 9.95 -2.36 10.29
N ARG A 228 10.61 -1.61 11.16
CA ARG A 228 10.00 -1.10 12.40
C ARG A 228 8.96 0.00 12.17
N THR A 229 8.90 0.56 10.98
CA THR A 229 7.84 1.50 10.60
C THR A 229 6.56 0.77 10.25
N PHE A 230 6.65 -0.39 9.58
CA PHE A 230 5.51 -1.21 9.17
C PHE A 230 5.18 -2.35 10.16
N ASN A 231 6.11 -2.69 11.04
CA ASN A 231 5.94 -3.64 12.14
C ASN A 231 6.65 -3.11 13.40
N PRO A 232 6.04 -2.11 14.08
CA PRO A 232 6.51 -1.60 15.36
C PRO A 232 6.94 -2.72 16.33
N ASP A 233 8.03 -2.47 17.04
CA ASP A 233 8.49 -3.34 18.13
C ASP A 233 7.69 -3.07 19.41
N ASP A 234 6.37 -3.31 19.33
CA ASP A 234 5.39 -3.03 20.37
C ASP A 234 4.44 -4.22 20.45
N SER A 235 4.55 -5.01 21.52
CA SER A 235 3.75 -6.22 21.70
C SER A 235 2.26 -5.93 21.83
N THR A 236 1.88 -4.76 22.37
CA THR A 236 0.48 -4.34 22.48
C THR A 236 -0.09 -4.04 21.10
N TRP A 237 0.67 -3.34 20.26
CA TRP A 237 0.31 -3.08 18.88
C TRP A 237 0.17 -4.38 18.08
N GLN A 238 1.12 -5.30 18.20
CA GLN A 238 1.10 -6.60 17.52
C GLN A 238 -0.10 -7.46 17.94
N GLN A 239 -0.43 -7.49 19.24
CA GLN A 239 -1.62 -8.20 19.74
C GLN A 239 -2.91 -7.62 19.17
N LYS A 240 -3.03 -6.29 19.10
CA LYS A 240 -4.21 -5.62 18.51
C LYS A 240 -4.43 -6.02 17.06
N ILE A 241 -3.37 -6.15 16.27
CA ILE A 241 -3.49 -6.58 14.87
C ILE A 241 -4.03 -7.99 14.77
N ILE A 242 -3.46 -8.91 15.54
CA ILE A 242 -3.91 -10.31 15.53
C ILE A 242 -5.39 -10.37 15.95
N SER A 243 -5.76 -9.72 17.06
CA SER A 243 -7.13 -9.78 17.55
C SER A 243 -8.14 -9.17 16.57
N ARG A 244 -7.82 -8.00 15.99
CA ARG A 244 -8.74 -7.28 15.10
C ARG A 244 -8.75 -7.84 13.69
N GLY A 245 -7.61 -8.34 13.22
CA GLY A 245 -7.52 -9.10 11.98
C GLY A 245 -8.45 -10.30 12.04
N ASN A 246 -8.33 -11.12 13.09
CA ASN A 246 -9.20 -12.29 13.27
C ASN A 246 -10.69 -11.92 13.29
N ILE A 247 -11.09 -10.81 13.92
CA ILE A 247 -12.50 -10.36 13.90
C ILE A 247 -13.02 -10.18 12.47
N VAL A 248 -12.24 -9.58 11.57
CA VAL A 248 -12.67 -9.37 10.17
C VAL A 248 -12.71 -10.70 9.42
N PHE A 249 -11.68 -11.55 9.56
CA PHE A 249 -11.66 -12.86 8.91
C PHE A 249 -12.78 -13.79 9.41
N ASP A 250 -13.04 -13.83 10.72
CA ASP A 250 -14.09 -14.66 11.32
C ASP A 250 -15.48 -14.17 10.89
N SER A 251 -15.69 -12.85 10.84
CA SER A 251 -16.96 -12.27 10.38
C SER A 251 -17.19 -12.49 8.88
N ALA A 252 -16.13 -12.38 8.06
CA ALA A 252 -16.19 -12.67 6.63
C ALA A 252 -16.52 -14.14 6.35
N LEU A 253 -15.89 -15.06 7.10
CA LEU A 253 -16.19 -16.48 7.01
C LEU A 253 -17.64 -16.78 7.43
N ALA A 254 -18.11 -16.19 8.53
CA ALA A 254 -19.49 -16.34 8.99
C ALA A 254 -20.49 -15.85 7.94
N ASP A 255 -20.23 -14.70 7.31
CA ASP A 255 -21.08 -14.17 6.23
C ASP A 255 -21.13 -15.12 5.02
N LEU A 256 -19.99 -15.66 4.59
CA LEU A 256 -19.89 -16.58 3.44
C LEU A 256 -20.65 -17.90 3.63
N ILE A 257 -20.78 -18.40 4.86
CA ILE A 257 -21.42 -19.69 5.15
C ILE A 257 -22.90 -19.56 5.56
N THR A 258 -23.40 -18.33 5.70
CA THR A 258 -24.79 -18.07 6.10
C THR A 258 -25.73 -17.91 4.89
N ASP A 259 -25.17 -17.78 3.68
CA ASP A 259 -25.86 -17.91 2.39
C ASP A 259 -26.00 -19.38 1.95
#